data_AF-A0A316TBW9-F1
#
_entry.id   AF-A0A316TBW9-F1
#
_cell.length_a   1.000
_cell.length_b   1.000
_cell.length_c   1.000
_cell.angle_alpha   90.00
_cell.angle_beta   90.00
_cell.angle_gamma   90.00
#
_symmetry.space_group_name_H-M   'P 1'
#
loop_
_entity.id
_entity.type
_entity.pdbx_description
1 polymer ?
#
loop_
_entity_poly.entity_id
_entity_poly.type
_entity_poly.pdbx_seq_one_letter_code
_entity_poly.pdbx_strand_id
1 'polypeptide(L)'
;MLGKLLKHEFHATGKILPISYLGVVVLFLVGWMFKLIFKNILAATIIPIILLVLGTIFLFIFTYVVIIMRFYRSMYGREGYLTQTLPVSKSALLSSRIIVFVTWLIATTIVVLFACAGIAFLALDADPKQFFEIIKTLYGTSPTMFLYLLIAMIASTLLFAFEVFFSISLANTSKFLKNNIAFSVVFLLITYIIVELFGVVAMLFIPLTIVIDPITGGATWSTHTMFEEMKNAIVEGINSATADPGATTTISTTTNAIGVGSIFTSILFIIVLFFLTKYLMKHKINVK
;
A
#
# COMPACT_ATOMS: atom_id res chain seq x y z
N MET A 1 -10.25 28.66 -4.22
CA MET A 1 -8.81 28.67 -4.61
C MET A 1 -8.19 27.27 -4.74
N LEU A 2 -8.56 26.30 -3.87
CA LEU A 2 -8.05 24.92 -3.91
C LEU A 2 -8.15 24.26 -5.31
N GLY A 3 -9.26 24.44 -6.03
CA GLY A 3 -9.45 23.88 -7.37
C GLY A 3 -8.41 24.34 -8.40
N LYS A 4 -7.93 25.60 -8.32
CA LYS A 4 -6.87 26.08 -9.22
C LYS A 4 -5.52 25.41 -8.92
N LEU A 5 -5.22 25.19 -7.64
CA LEU A 5 -4.03 24.46 -7.20
C LEU A 5 -4.09 22.99 -7.67
N LEU A 6 -5.23 22.32 -7.47
CA LEU A 6 -5.45 20.94 -7.92
C LEU A 6 -5.26 20.81 -9.43
N LYS A 7 -5.88 21.70 -10.23
CA LYS A 7 -5.76 21.67 -11.69
C LYS A 7 -4.31 21.75 -12.15
N HIS A 8 -3.50 22.60 -11.53
CA HIS A 8 -2.08 22.74 -11.87
C HIS A 8 -1.27 21.48 -11.53
N GLU A 9 -1.49 20.90 -10.36
CA GLU A 9 -0.80 19.68 -9.94
C GLU A 9 -1.19 18.46 -10.81
N PHE A 10 -2.48 18.31 -11.12
CA PHE A 10 -2.96 17.27 -12.04
C PHE A 10 -2.44 17.47 -13.46
N HIS A 11 -2.36 18.71 -13.96
CA HIS A 11 -1.83 18.96 -15.31
C HIS A 11 -0.35 18.58 -15.43
N ALA A 12 0.44 18.80 -14.37
CA ALA A 12 1.85 18.43 -14.38
C ALA A 12 2.08 16.93 -14.26
N THR A 13 1.31 16.24 -13.41
CA THR A 13 1.46 14.80 -13.14
C THR A 13 0.76 13.94 -14.20
N GLY A 14 -0.35 14.42 -14.76
CA GLY A 14 -1.19 13.71 -15.73
C GLY A 14 -0.57 13.53 -17.11
N LYS A 15 0.59 14.12 -17.38
CA LYS A 15 1.37 13.81 -18.60
C LYS A 15 2.28 12.61 -18.44
N ILE A 16 2.70 12.30 -17.21
CA ILE A 16 3.78 11.32 -16.94
C ILE A 16 3.18 9.98 -16.49
N LEU A 17 2.31 10.02 -15.48
CA LEU A 17 1.80 8.81 -14.83
C LEU A 17 0.88 7.94 -15.72
N PRO A 18 -0.07 8.52 -16.49
CA PRO A 18 -0.88 7.72 -17.40
C PRO A 18 -0.08 6.97 -18.47
N ILE A 19 1.02 7.57 -18.95
CA ILE A 19 1.89 6.93 -19.94
C ILE A 19 2.57 5.70 -19.32
N SER A 20 3.02 5.79 -18.07
CA SER A 20 3.59 4.63 -17.38
C SER A 20 2.56 3.52 -17.14
N TYR A 21 1.29 3.86 -16.86
CA TYR A 21 0.21 2.86 -16.74
C TYR A 21 -0.07 2.16 -18.06
N LEU A 22 -0.13 2.93 -19.15
CA LEU A 22 -0.29 2.40 -20.51
C LEU A 22 0.85 1.42 -20.85
N GLY A 23 2.08 1.73 -20.43
CA GLY A 23 3.22 0.83 -20.57
C GLY A 23 2.95 -0.57 -20.00
N VAL A 24 2.45 -0.69 -18.76
CA VAL A 24 2.15 -1.99 -18.15
C VAL A 24 1.03 -2.73 -18.87
N VAL A 25 0.00 -2.02 -19.33
CA VAL A 25 -1.08 -2.62 -20.13
C VAL A 25 -0.54 -3.19 -21.44
N VAL A 26 0.32 -2.46 -22.13
CA VAL A 26 0.96 -2.93 -23.37
C VAL A 26 1.85 -4.14 -23.09
N LEU A 27 2.62 -4.13 -22.01
CA LEU A 27 3.44 -5.29 -21.62
C LEU A 27 2.59 -6.55 -21.42
N PHE A 28 1.44 -6.42 -20.75
CA PHE A 28 0.50 -7.53 -20.60
C PHE A 28 -0.04 -8.02 -21.95
N LEU A 29 -0.51 -7.11 -22.82
CA LEU A 29 -1.07 -7.47 -24.13
C LEU A 29 -0.04 -8.17 -25.03
N VAL A 30 1.18 -7.63 -25.10
CA VAL A 30 2.29 -8.25 -25.85
C VAL A 30 2.62 -9.62 -25.29
N GLY A 31 2.65 -9.75 -23.96
CA GLY A 31 2.86 -11.03 -23.28
C GLY A 31 1.80 -12.07 -23.59
N TRP A 32 0.54 -11.66 -23.61
CA TRP A 32 -0.58 -12.53 -23.95
C TRP A 32 -0.55 -12.96 -25.42
N MET A 33 -0.29 -12.04 -26.34
CA MET A 33 -0.12 -12.36 -27.77
C MET A 33 1.04 -13.34 -27.99
N PHE A 34 2.16 -13.16 -27.29
CA PHE A 34 3.31 -14.04 -27.40
C PHE A 34 2.97 -15.48 -26.95
N LYS A 35 2.26 -15.63 -25.82
CA LYS A 35 1.79 -16.94 -25.35
C LYS A 35 0.82 -17.62 -26.33
N LEU A 36 -0.04 -16.85 -26.99
CA LEU A 36 -1.00 -17.38 -27.98
C LEU A 36 -0.33 -17.93 -29.24
N ILE A 37 0.79 -17.35 -29.68
CA ILE A 37 1.53 -17.79 -30.87
C ILE A 37 2.39 -19.03 -30.55
N PHE A 38 2.99 -19.08 -29.36
CA PHE A 38 3.96 -20.11 -28.98
C PHE A 38 3.43 -21.06 -27.87
N LYS A 39 2.23 -21.61 -28.04
CA LYS A 39 1.47 -22.36 -27.02
C LYS A 39 2.19 -23.57 -26.36
N ASN A 40 3.25 -24.10 -26.98
CA ASN A 40 3.97 -25.28 -26.48
C ASN A 40 5.39 -24.97 -25.98
N ILE A 41 5.77 -23.69 -25.93
CA ILE A 41 7.09 -23.29 -25.46
C ILE A 41 6.96 -22.73 -24.05
N LEU A 42 7.57 -23.38 -23.08
CA LEU A 42 7.53 -22.98 -21.68
C LEU A 42 8.05 -21.53 -21.48
N ALA A 43 9.06 -21.13 -22.26
CA ALA A 43 9.56 -19.75 -22.30
C ALA A 43 8.51 -18.71 -22.74
N ALA A 44 7.51 -19.10 -23.54
CA ALA A 44 6.43 -18.21 -23.97
C ALA A 44 5.45 -17.85 -22.85
N THR A 45 5.47 -18.59 -21.74
CA THR A 45 4.73 -18.24 -20.52
C THR A 45 5.63 -17.50 -19.53
N ILE A 46 6.84 -18.01 -19.29
CA ILE A 46 7.74 -17.46 -18.25
C ILE A 46 8.23 -16.05 -18.58
N ILE A 47 8.69 -15.81 -19.81
CA ILE A 47 9.29 -14.51 -20.18
C ILE A 47 8.29 -13.35 -20.01
N PRO A 48 7.06 -13.44 -20.53
CA PRO A 48 6.04 -12.42 -20.29
C PRO A 48 5.74 -12.17 -18.82
N ILE A 49 5.65 -13.23 -18.01
CA ILE A 49 5.36 -13.11 -16.57
C ILE A 49 6.48 -12.33 -15.87
N ILE A 50 7.74 -12.70 -16.09
CA ILE A 50 8.89 -12.01 -15.49
C ILE A 50 8.88 -10.52 -15.88
N LEU A 51 8.66 -10.24 -17.16
CA LEU A 51 8.68 -8.88 -17.68
C LEU A 51 7.51 -8.05 -17.12
N LEU A 52 6.33 -8.65 -16.98
CA LEU A 52 5.16 -8.01 -16.36
C LEU A 52 5.38 -7.77 -14.85
N VAL A 53 6.00 -8.70 -14.13
CA VAL A 53 6.37 -8.53 -12.70
C VAL A 53 7.36 -7.37 -12.55
N LEU A 54 8.45 -7.37 -13.31
CA LEU A 54 9.42 -6.27 -13.27
C LEU A 54 8.79 -4.93 -13.66
N GLY A 55 7.96 -4.92 -14.71
CA GLY A 55 7.24 -3.73 -15.16
C GLY A 55 6.29 -3.17 -14.10
N THR A 56 5.61 -4.05 -13.35
CA THR A 56 4.70 -3.66 -12.27
C THR A 56 5.45 -3.11 -11.06
N ILE A 57 6.55 -3.76 -10.65
CA ILE A 57 7.42 -3.26 -9.57
C ILE A 57 8.02 -1.91 -9.95
N PHE A 58 8.51 -1.79 -11.19
CA PHE A 58 9.02 -0.53 -11.72
C PHE A 58 7.95 0.56 -11.71
N LEU A 59 6.74 0.26 -12.16
CA LEU A 59 5.62 1.21 -12.16
C LEU A 59 5.31 1.73 -10.74
N PHE A 60 5.29 0.83 -9.77
CA PHE A 60 5.02 1.17 -8.38
C PHE A 60 6.08 2.14 -7.85
N ILE A 61 7.36 1.79 -7.97
CA ILE A 61 8.49 2.63 -7.54
C ILE A 61 8.49 3.97 -8.31
N PHE A 62 8.31 3.91 -9.64
CA PHE A 62 8.30 5.09 -10.50
C PHE A 62 7.21 6.09 -10.11
N THR A 63 6.00 5.59 -9.80
CA THR A 63 4.89 6.43 -9.32
C THR A 63 5.31 7.19 -8.07
N TYR A 64 5.84 6.50 -7.05
CA TYR A 64 6.29 7.15 -5.82
C TYR A 64 7.37 8.18 -6.08
N VAL A 65 8.39 7.83 -6.87
CA VAL A 65 9.50 8.73 -7.19
C VAL A 65 9.01 10.00 -7.89
N VAL A 66 8.11 9.88 -8.87
CA VAL A 66 7.51 11.04 -9.57
C VAL A 66 6.79 11.96 -8.58
N ILE A 67 6.01 11.40 -7.65
CA ILE A 67 5.24 12.24 -6.73
C ILE A 67 6.12 12.84 -5.62
N ILE A 68 7.10 12.09 -5.11
CA ILE A 68 8.14 12.60 -4.21
C ILE A 68 8.86 13.79 -4.83
N MET A 69 9.36 13.63 -6.06
CA MET A 69 10.06 14.71 -6.76
C MET A 69 9.16 15.90 -7.03
N ARG A 70 7.89 15.66 -7.37
CA ARG A 70 6.92 16.72 -7.60
C ARG A 70 6.64 17.52 -6.33
N PHE A 71 6.42 16.85 -5.21
CA PHE A 71 6.20 17.49 -3.91
C PHE A 71 7.41 18.31 -3.49
N TYR A 72 8.61 17.72 -3.56
CA TYR A 72 9.86 18.41 -3.22
C TYR A 72 10.06 19.66 -4.10
N ARG A 73 9.95 19.52 -5.43
CA ARG A 73 10.16 20.63 -6.36
C ARG A 73 9.12 21.74 -6.20
N SER A 74 7.85 21.37 -5.98
CA SER A 74 6.75 22.33 -5.82
C SER A 74 6.79 23.09 -4.49
N MET A 75 7.33 22.50 -3.41
CA MET A 75 7.29 23.12 -2.08
C MET A 75 8.62 23.72 -1.64
N TYR A 76 9.73 23.07 -1.99
CA TYR A 76 11.07 23.35 -1.46
C TYR A 76 12.11 23.64 -2.55
N GLY A 77 11.77 23.43 -3.83
CA GLY A 77 12.61 23.79 -4.95
C GLY A 77 12.39 25.22 -5.43
N ARG A 78 12.86 25.51 -6.64
CA ARG A 78 12.71 26.82 -7.31
C ARG A 78 11.25 27.29 -7.43
N GLU A 79 10.33 26.36 -7.70
CA GLU A 79 8.89 26.63 -7.75
C GLU A 79 8.30 26.86 -6.34
N GLY A 80 8.99 26.38 -5.31
CA GLY A 80 8.66 26.55 -3.90
C GLY A 80 8.62 28.02 -3.48
N TYR A 81 9.59 28.84 -3.91
CA TYR A 81 9.59 30.28 -3.59
C TYR A 81 8.29 30.98 -3.97
N LEU A 82 7.80 30.74 -5.20
CA LEU A 82 6.53 31.28 -5.65
C LEU A 82 5.35 30.65 -4.89
N THR A 83 5.41 29.35 -4.64
CA THR A 83 4.34 28.64 -3.93
C THR A 83 4.18 29.12 -2.49
N GLN A 84 5.27 29.52 -1.84
CA GLN A 84 5.28 29.99 -0.45
C GLN A 84 4.80 31.44 -0.31
N THR A 85 4.90 32.27 -1.37
CA THR A 85 4.45 33.68 -1.39
C THR A 85 2.99 33.86 -1.83
N LEU A 86 2.35 32.81 -2.35
CA LEU A 86 0.93 32.89 -2.69
C LEU A 86 0.07 33.20 -1.45
N PRO A 87 -0.96 34.06 -1.56
CA PRO A 87 -1.86 34.41 -0.45
C PRO A 87 -2.88 33.29 -0.17
N VAL A 88 -2.40 32.06 0.03
CA VAL A 88 -3.18 30.87 0.37
C VAL A 88 -2.60 30.19 1.61
N SER A 89 -3.49 29.60 2.41
CA SER A 89 -3.08 28.92 3.63
C SER A 89 -2.17 27.72 3.32
N LYS A 90 -1.17 27.48 4.17
CA LYS A 90 -0.27 26.31 4.04
C LYS A 90 -1.04 24.99 4.06
N SER A 91 -2.18 24.93 4.77
CA SER A 91 -3.09 23.80 4.73
C SER A 91 -3.71 23.59 3.35
N ALA A 92 -4.17 24.64 2.67
CA ALA A 92 -4.69 24.51 1.32
C ALA A 92 -3.61 24.06 0.33
N LEU A 93 -2.36 24.50 0.53
CA LEU A 93 -1.23 24.03 -0.27
C LEU A 93 -0.94 22.54 -0.04
N LEU A 94 -0.84 22.10 1.21
CA LEU A 94 -0.58 20.70 1.54
C LEU A 94 -1.72 19.78 1.07
N SER A 95 -2.97 20.14 1.40
CA SER A 95 -4.16 19.35 1.05
C SER A 95 -4.32 19.18 -0.46
N SER A 96 -3.99 20.18 -1.27
CA SER A 96 -4.10 20.02 -2.74
C SER A 96 -3.11 18.97 -3.28
N ARG A 97 -1.93 18.82 -2.67
CA ARG A 97 -0.94 17.82 -3.12
C ARG A 97 -1.30 16.45 -2.61
N ILE A 98 -1.80 16.35 -1.37
CA ILE A 98 -2.33 15.10 -0.83
C ILE A 98 -3.42 14.57 -1.75
N ILE A 99 -4.44 15.37 -2.10
CA ILE A 99 -5.54 14.89 -2.95
C ILE A 99 -5.03 14.35 -4.29
N VAL A 100 -4.10 15.07 -4.95
CA VAL A 100 -3.51 14.62 -6.22
C VAL A 100 -2.71 13.34 -6.03
N PHE A 101 -1.91 13.27 -4.97
CA PHE A 101 -1.09 12.09 -4.67
C PHE A 101 -1.97 10.86 -4.41
N VAL A 102 -2.97 11.00 -3.54
CA VAL A 102 -3.94 9.94 -3.23
C VAL A 102 -4.64 9.45 -4.49
N THR A 103 -5.05 10.38 -5.37
CA THR A 103 -5.70 10.01 -6.64
C THR A 103 -4.80 9.15 -7.51
N TRP A 104 -3.53 9.54 -7.67
CA TRP A 104 -2.56 8.77 -8.46
C TRP A 104 -2.17 7.45 -7.80
N LEU A 105 -2.07 7.42 -6.48
CA LEU A 105 -1.78 6.18 -5.77
C LEU A 105 -2.93 5.19 -5.91
N ILE A 106 -4.19 5.63 -5.77
CA ILE A 106 -5.36 4.78 -6.05
C ILE A 106 -5.32 4.26 -7.49
N ALA A 107 -5.03 5.12 -8.47
CA ALA A 107 -4.90 4.72 -9.87
C ALA A 107 -3.80 3.67 -10.07
N THR A 108 -2.61 3.89 -9.48
CA THR A 108 -1.51 2.91 -9.52
C THR A 108 -1.90 1.60 -8.87
N THR A 109 -2.56 1.63 -7.70
CA THR A 109 -3.02 0.44 -7.01
C THR A 109 -4.01 -0.36 -7.86
N ILE A 110 -4.95 0.29 -8.54
CA ILE A 110 -5.87 -0.37 -9.48
C ILE A 110 -5.09 -1.03 -10.63
N VAL A 111 -4.13 -0.31 -11.23
CA VAL A 111 -3.30 -0.86 -12.32
C VAL A 111 -2.47 -2.05 -11.85
N VAL A 112 -1.91 -2.00 -10.63
CA VAL A 112 -1.17 -3.12 -10.02
C VAL A 112 -2.08 -4.32 -9.78
N LEU A 113 -3.31 -4.11 -9.31
CA LEU A 113 -4.29 -5.20 -9.15
C LEU A 113 -4.59 -5.88 -10.51
N PHE A 114 -4.81 -5.09 -11.57
CA PHE A 114 -4.98 -5.63 -12.91
C PHE A 114 -3.73 -6.34 -13.44
N ALA A 115 -2.54 -5.82 -13.13
CA ALA A 115 -1.29 -6.47 -13.51
C ALA A 115 -1.10 -7.82 -12.79
N CYS A 116 -1.39 -7.88 -11.48
CA CYS A 116 -1.39 -9.12 -10.70
C CYS A 116 -2.41 -10.13 -11.25
N ALA A 117 -3.62 -9.66 -11.59
CA ALA A 117 -4.62 -10.49 -12.25
C ALA A 117 -4.13 -11.01 -13.61
N GLY A 118 -3.48 -10.16 -14.40
CA GLY A 118 -2.86 -10.52 -15.67
C GLY A 118 -1.73 -11.55 -15.53
N ILE A 119 -0.89 -11.42 -14.49
CA ILE A 119 0.15 -12.39 -14.16
C ILE A 119 -0.47 -13.75 -13.85
N ALA A 120 -1.47 -13.78 -12.96
CA ALA A 120 -2.17 -15.02 -12.60
C ALA A 120 -2.85 -15.65 -13.82
N PHE A 121 -3.50 -14.85 -14.66
CA PHE A 121 -4.10 -15.28 -15.91
C PHE A 121 -3.07 -15.91 -16.86
N LEU A 122 -1.91 -15.28 -17.04
CA LEU A 122 -0.83 -15.83 -17.87
C LEU A 122 -0.24 -17.12 -17.28
N ALA A 123 -0.13 -17.22 -15.95
CA ALA A 123 0.37 -18.41 -15.27
C ALA A 123 -0.56 -19.61 -15.40
N LEU A 124 -1.88 -19.38 -15.43
CA LEU A 124 -2.94 -20.40 -15.48
C LEU A 124 -3.41 -20.68 -16.91
N ASP A 125 -2.48 -20.74 -17.86
CA ASP A 125 -2.78 -21.02 -19.27
C ASP A 125 -3.85 -20.16 -19.94
N ALA A 126 -4.05 -18.94 -19.42
CA ALA A 126 -5.06 -18.02 -19.89
C ALA A 126 -6.49 -18.62 -19.84
N ASP A 127 -6.76 -19.54 -18.91
CA ASP A 127 -8.12 -20.05 -18.64
C ASP A 127 -8.83 -19.16 -17.59
N PRO A 128 -9.91 -18.45 -17.98
CA PRO A 128 -10.66 -17.63 -17.04
C PRO A 128 -11.24 -18.40 -15.85
N LYS A 129 -11.59 -19.68 -16.01
CA LYS A 129 -12.24 -20.46 -14.94
C LYS A 129 -11.29 -20.71 -13.78
N GLN A 130 -10.10 -21.20 -14.08
CA GLN A 130 -9.05 -21.45 -13.09
C GLN A 130 -8.62 -20.16 -12.39
N PHE A 131 -8.56 -19.05 -13.13
CA PHE A 131 -8.28 -17.74 -12.56
C PHE A 131 -9.32 -17.34 -11.50
N PHE A 132 -10.62 -17.44 -11.80
CA PHE A 132 -11.67 -17.08 -10.84
C PHE A 132 -11.71 -18.02 -9.62
N GLU A 133 -11.43 -19.31 -9.80
CA GLU A 133 -11.34 -20.26 -8.67
C GLU A 133 -10.19 -19.94 -7.72
N ILE A 134 -9.02 -19.56 -8.25
CA ILE A 134 -7.87 -19.17 -7.42
C ILE A 134 -8.12 -17.85 -6.72
N ILE A 135 -8.71 -16.85 -7.40
CA ILE A 135 -9.10 -15.60 -6.74
C ILE A 135 -10.09 -15.87 -5.59
N LYS A 136 -11.07 -16.75 -5.80
CA LYS A 136 -12.03 -17.16 -4.76
C LYS A 136 -11.34 -17.89 -3.59
N THR A 137 -10.29 -18.67 -3.89
CA THR A 137 -9.51 -19.38 -2.88
C THR A 137 -8.61 -18.43 -2.08
N LEU A 138 -7.95 -17.47 -2.74
CA LEU A 138 -6.99 -16.54 -2.12
C LEU A 138 -7.65 -15.46 -1.28
N TYR A 139 -8.76 -14.89 -1.76
CA TYR A 139 -9.47 -13.80 -1.07
C TYR A 139 -10.61 -14.29 -0.18
N GLY A 140 -10.83 -15.61 -0.14
CA GLY A 140 -11.95 -16.24 0.52
C GLY A 140 -13.27 -15.97 -0.20
N THR A 141 -14.29 -16.74 0.19
CA THR A 141 -15.68 -16.54 -0.23
C THR A 141 -16.35 -15.37 0.50
N SER A 142 -15.76 -14.87 1.58
CA SER A 142 -16.38 -13.90 2.46
C SER A 142 -16.17 -12.45 1.99
N PRO A 143 -17.26 -11.69 1.74
CA PRO A 143 -17.16 -10.27 1.39
C PRO A 143 -16.43 -9.42 2.44
N THR A 144 -16.45 -9.85 3.70
CA THR A 144 -15.80 -9.18 4.84
C THR A 144 -14.28 -9.20 4.74
N MET A 145 -13.67 -10.32 4.37
CA MET A 145 -12.21 -10.43 4.18
C MET A 145 -11.73 -9.57 3.01
N PHE A 146 -12.45 -9.63 1.89
CA PHE A 146 -12.15 -8.80 0.73
C PHE A 146 -12.20 -7.29 1.06
N LEU A 147 -13.26 -6.86 1.76
CA LEU A 147 -13.41 -5.47 2.19
C LEU A 147 -12.27 -5.05 3.13
N TYR A 148 -11.90 -5.90 4.09
CA TYR A 148 -10.79 -5.64 5.00
C TYR A 148 -9.46 -5.45 4.25
N LEU A 149 -9.12 -6.37 3.34
CA LEU A 149 -7.89 -6.29 2.54
C LEU A 149 -7.84 -5.03 1.68
N LEU A 150 -8.97 -4.66 1.08
CA LEU A 150 -9.08 -3.45 0.26
C LEU A 150 -8.87 -2.19 1.13
N ILE A 151 -9.49 -2.11 2.30
CA ILE A 151 -9.31 -1.00 3.24
C ILE A 151 -7.86 -0.94 3.75
N ALA A 152 -7.29 -2.08 4.13
CA ALA A 152 -5.91 -2.17 4.62
C ALA A 152 -4.90 -1.69 3.57
N MET A 153 -5.08 -2.09 2.30
CA MET A 153 -4.22 -1.69 1.19
C MET A 153 -4.32 -0.18 0.89
N ILE A 154 -5.53 0.39 0.94
CA ILE A 154 -5.71 1.83 0.78
C ILE A 154 -5.09 2.59 1.96
N ALA A 155 -5.31 2.13 3.19
CA ALA A 155 -4.79 2.75 4.39
C ALA A 155 -3.25 2.76 4.42
N SER A 156 -2.59 1.65 4.06
CA SER A 156 -1.12 1.56 4.01
C SER A 156 -0.53 2.47 2.94
N THR A 157 -1.14 2.48 1.75
CA THR A 157 -0.73 3.36 0.64
C THR A 157 -0.85 4.84 1.03
N LEU A 158 -1.94 5.20 1.70
CA LEU A 158 -2.13 6.55 2.24
C LEU A 158 -1.10 6.89 3.31
N LEU A 159 -0.87 5.99 4.26
CA LEU A 159 0.06 6.21 5.37
C LEU A 159 1.47 6.51 4.86
N PHE A 160 1.97 5.68 3.93
CA PHE A 160 3.27 5.88 3.32
C PHE A 160 3.40 7.24 2.61
N ALA A 161 2.33 7.72 1.97
CA ALA A 161 2.30 9.05 1.38
C ALA A 161 2.50 10.18 2.40
N PHE A 162 1.86 10.06 3.58
CA PHE A 162 2.02 11.02 4.66
C PHE A 162 3.41 10.97 5.30
N GLU A 163 4.00 9.78 5.44
CA GLU A 163 5.38 9.62 5.92
C GLU A 163 6.39 10.30 5.01
N VAL A 164 6.22 10.16 3.69
CA VAL A 164 7.04 10.84 2.68
C VAL A 164 6.94 12.35 2.85
N PHE A 165 5.73 12.91 2.93
CA PHE A 165 5.54 14.35 3.07
C PHE A 165 6.10 14.89 4.37
N PHE A 166 5.90 14.17 5.46
CA PHE A 166 6.46 14.52 6.75
C PHE A 166 7.99 14.52 6.72
N SER A 167 8.60 13.45 6.20
CA SER A 167 10.05 13.28 6.16
C SER A 167 10.75 14.33 5.29
N ILE A 168 10.19 14.64 4.12
CA ILE A 168 10.68 15.73 3.26
C ILE A 168 10.54 17.08 3.97
N SER A 169 9.42 17.31 4.64
CA SER A 169 9.18 18.59 5.35
C SER A 169 10.14 18.76 6.53
N LEU A 170 10.41 17.69 7.26
CA LEU A 170 11.33 17.68 8.39
C LEU A 170 12.77 17.93 7.94
N ALA A 171 13.20 17.28 6.85
CA ALA A 171 14.55 17.44 6.29
C ALA A 171 14.84 18.85 5.74
N ASN A 172 13.81 19.62 5.39
CA ASN A 172 13.93 21.01 4.96
C ASN A 172 13.83 22.03 6.10
N THR A 173 13.99 21.59 7.35
CA THR A 173 14.18 22.49 8.50
C THR A 173 15.60 23.08 8.50
N SER A 174 15.77 24.30 9.03
CA SER A 174 17.04 25.04 9.04
C SER A 174 18.29 24.22 9.44
N LYS A 175 18.15 23.32 10.42
CA LYS A 175 19.24 22.45 10.90
C LYS A 175 19.75 21.42 9.88
N PHE A 176 18.88 20.95 8.99
CA PHE A 176 19.17 19.83 8.07
C PHE A 176 19.27 20.27 6.60
N LEU A 177 19.03 21.56 6.33
CA LEU A 177 18.90 22.11 4.99
C LEU A 177 20.11 21.82 4.09
N LYS A 178 21.34 21.84 4.63
CA LYS A 178 22.58 21.61 3.86
C LYS A 178 22.54 20.27 3.11
N ASN A 179 22.13 19.19 3.78
CA ASN A 179 22.07 17.83 3.24
C ASN A 179 20.63 17.25 3.25
N ASN A 180 19.66 18.10 2.93
CA ASN A 180 18.23 17.82 3.03
C ASN A 180 17.78 16.54 2.27
N ILE A 181 18.40 16.20 1.14
CA ILE A 181 18.05 14.97 0.40
C ILE A 181 18.39 13.73 1.23
N ALA A 182 19.62 13.63 1.76
CA ALA A 182 20.02 12.49 2.57
C ALA A 182 19.20 12.40 3.87
N PHE A 183 18.97 13.54 4.53
CA PHE A 183 18.13 13.57 5.74
C PHE A 183 16.68 13.20 5.46
N SER A 184 16.14 13.48 4.27
CA SER A 184 14.78 13.04 3.89
C SER A 184 14.67 11.51 3.88
N VAL A 185 15.68 10.82 3.37
CA VAL A 185 15.72 9.35 3.34
C VAL A 185 15.89 8.78 4.75
N VAL A 186 16.79 9.36 5.56
CA VAL A 186 17.00 8.92 6.95
C VAL A 186 15.73 9.11 7.77
N PHE A 187 15.07 10.27 7.66
CA PHE A 187 13.81 10.50 8.37
C PHE A 187 12.70 9.58 7.89
N LEU A 188 12.60 9.31 6.59
CA LEU A 188 11.64 8.34 6.04
C LEU A 188 11.82 6.97 6.69
N LEU A 189 13.06 6.46 6.74
CA LEU A 189 13.34 5.16 7.34
C LEU A 189 12.99 5.13 8.83
N ILE A 190 13.37 6.16 9.58
CA ILE A 190 13.07 6.24 11.01
C ILE A 190 11.55 6.30 11.25
N THR A 191 10.84 7.13 10.49
CA THR A 191 9.39 7.27 10.65
C THR A 191 8.66 6.00 10.27
N TYR A 192 9.06 5.36 9.17
CA TYR A 192 8.49 4.10 8.70
C TYR A 192 8.66 3.00 9.76
N ILE A 193 9.87 2.85 10.31
CA ILE A 193 10.14 1.86 11.36
C ILE A 193 9.28 2.11 12.60
N ILE A 194 9.16 3.37 13.03
CA ILE A 194 8.34 3.73 14.20
C ILE A 194 6.87 3.37 13.94
N VAL A 195 6.32 3.81 12.81
CA VAL A 195 4.91 3.58 12.47
C VAL A 195 4.59 2.10 12.35
N GLU A 196 5.45 1.32 11.69
CA GLU A 196 5.29 -0.13 11.57
C GLU A 196 5.38 -0.85 12.92
N LEU A 197 6.28 -0.43 13.81
CA LEU A 197 6.37 -0.99 15.16
C LEU A 197 5.05 -0.79 15.93
N PHE A 198 4.47 0.41 15.86
CA PHE A 198 3.15 0.68 16.44
C PHE A 198 2.04 -0.13 15.75
N GLY A 199 2.12 -0.31 14.43
CA GLY A 199 1.19 -1.13 13.65
C GLY A 199 1.16 -2.59 14.10
N VAL A 200 2.33 -3.20 14.30
CA VAL A 200 2.46 -4.58 14.80
C VAL A 200 1.93 -4.70 16.23
N VAL A 201 2.29 -3.77 17.12
CA VAL A 201 1.79 -3.77 18.50
C VAL A 201 0.27 -3.66 18.52
N ALA A 202 -0.31 -2.76 17.73
CA ALA A 202 -1.75 -2.59 17.65
C ALA A 202 -2.45 -3.81 17.05
N MET A 203 -1.90 -4.41 15.99
CA MET A 203 -2.40 -5.65 15.41
C MET A 203 -2.49 -6.79 16.44
N LEU A 204 -1.51 -6.87 17.35
CA LEU A 204 -1.40 -7.94 18.31
C LEU A 204 -2.29 -7.74 19.55
N PHE A 205 -2.40 -6.50 20.05
CA PHE A 205 -3.04 -6.19 21.33
C PHE A 205 -4.42 -5.53 21.25
N ILE A 206 -4.82 -4.98 20.10
CA ILE A 206 -6.19 -4.43 19.96
C ILE A 206 -7.17 -5.62 19.86
N PRO A 207 -8.23 -5.67 20.68
CA PRO A 207 -9.20 -6.77 20.74
C PRO A 207 -10.20 -6.73 19.57
N LEU A 208 -9.68 -6.72 18.35
CA LEU A 208 -10.44 -6.76 17.09
C LEU A 208 -9.71 -7.66 16.10
N THR A 209 -10.24 -8.87 15.94
CA THR A 209 -9.73 -9.86 14.99
C THR A 209 -10.81 -10.27 14.01
N ILE A 210 -10.39 -10.62 12.81
CA ILE A 210 -11.21 -11.34 11.83
C ILE A 210 -10.77 -12.79 11.87
N VAL A 211 -11.68 -13.67 12.28
CA VAL A 211 -11.45 -15.11 12.30
C VAL A 211 -12.00 -15.69 11.02
N ILE A 212 -11.16 -16.40 10.28
CA ILE A 212 -11.55 -17.12 9.08
C ILE A 212 -11.88 -18.55 9.48
N ASP A 213 -13.13 -18.93 9.28
CA ASP A 213 -13.61 -20.29 9.44
C ASP A 213 -13.01 -21.16 8.32
N PRO A 214 -12.14 -22.12 8.64
CA PRO A 214 -11.38 -22.88 7.65
C PRO A 214 -12.24 -23.87 6.87
N ILE A 215 -13.47 -24.16 7.31
CA ILE A 215 -14.39 -25.08 6.62
C ILE A 215 -15.30 -24.33 5.65
N THR A 216 -15.81 -23.17 6.07
CA THR A 216 -16.78 -22.39 5.27
C THR A 216 -16.13 -21.27 4.46
N GLY A 217 -14.89 -20.89 4.78
CA GLY A 217 -14.23 -19.69 4.26
C GLY A 217 -14.91 -18.39 4.72
N GLY A 218 -15.85 -18.49 5.67
CA GLY A 218 -16.55 -17.36 6.27
C GLY A 218 -15.61 -16.57 7.16
N ALA A 219 -15.66 -15.25 7.08
CA ALA A 219 -14.88 -14.37 7.97
C ALA A 219 -15.82 -13.67 8.95
N THR A 220 -15.65 -13.95 10.24
CA THR A 220 -16.46 -13.42 11.34
C THR A 220 -15.63 -12.49 12.23
N TRP A 221 -16.28 -11.49 12.80
CA TRP A 221 -15.65 -10.59 13.77
C TRP A 221 -15.55 -11.26 15.13
N SER A 222 -14.38 -11.16 15.75
CA SER A 222 -14.09 -11.63 17.10
C SER A 222 -13.51 -10.48 17.92
N THR A 223 -13.81 -10.48 19.21
CA THR A 223 -13.29 -9.53 20.19
C THR A 223 -12.03 -10.05 20.88
N HIS A 224 -11.56 -11.25 20.52
CA HIS A 224 -10.28 -11.75 21.01
C HIS A 224 -9.13 -10.95 20.40
N THR A 225 -8.03 -10.84 21.13
CA THR A 225 -6.81 -10.28 20.55
C THR A 225 -6.14 -11.32 19.67
N MET A 226 -5.39 -10.90 18.66
CA MET A 226 -4.61 -11.84 17.85
C MET A 226 -3.62 -12.62 18.74
N PHE A 227 -3.09 -11.97 19.78
CA PHE A 227 -2.26 -12.65 20.78
C PHE A 227 -2.98 -13.79 21.49
N GLU A 228 -4.23 -13.58 21.92
CA GLU A 228 -5.04 -14.64 22.54
C GLU A 228 -5.32 -15.78 21.58
N GLU A 229 -5.66 -15.48 20.32
CA GLU A 229 -5.90 -16.51 19.31
C GLU A 229 -4.62 -17.31 19.00
N MET A 230 -3.48 -16.64 18.88
CA MET A 230 -2.18 -17.31 18.73
C MET A 230 -1.84 -18.19 19.95
N LYS A 231 -2.07 -17.68 21.16
CA LYS A 231 -1.85 -18.44 22.39
C LYS A 231 -2.74 -19.69 22.43
N ASN A 232 -4.03 -19.54 22.10
CA ASN A 232 -4.98 -20.65 22.09
C ASN A 232 -4.59 -21.70 21.04
N ALA A 233 -4.19 -21.27 19.84
CA ALA A 233 -3.70 -22.18 18.80
C ALA A 233 -2.44 -22.96 19.22
N ILE A 234 -1.51 -22.33 19.95
CA ILE A 234 -0.32 -23.01 20.48
C ILE A 234 -0.72 -24.05 21.54
N VAL A 235 -1.63 -23.69 22.46
CA VAL A 235 -2.10 -24.59 23.53
C VAL A 235 -2.85 -25.79 22.95
N GLU A 236 -3.72 -25.58 21.96
CA GLU A 236 -4.40 -26.66 21.23
C GLU A 236 -3.41 -27.56 20.48
N GLY A 237 -2.40 -26.97 19.84
CA GLY A 237 -1.31 -27.72 19.21
C GLY A 237 -0.57 -28.63 20.20
N ILE A 238 -0.21 -28.11 21.38
CA ILE A 238 0.45 -28.90 22.44
C ILE A 238 -0.46 -30.03 22.94
N ASN A 239 -1.74 -29.75 23.21
CA ASN A 239 -2.69 -30.74 23.71
C ASN A 239 -3.00 -31.85 22.67
N SER A 240 -2.99 -31.50 21.38
CA SER A 240 -3.16 -32.49 20.31
C SER A 240 -1.95 -33.43 20.16
N ALA A 241 -0.74 -32.95 20.47
CA ALA A 241 0.47 -33.76 20.44
C ALA A 241 0.62 -34.71 21.65
N THR A 242 -0.10 -34.45 22.73
CA THR A 242 -0.11 -35.28 23.95
C THR A 242 -1.34 -36.19 24.09
N ALA A 243 -2.28 -36.11 23.14
CA ALA A 243 -3.49 -36.93 23.14
C ALA A 243 -3.22 -38.38 22.66
N ASP A 244 -3.90 -39.34 23.29
CA ASP A 244 -3.85 -40.78 22.99
C ASP A 244 -4.28 -41.06 21.53
N PRO A 245 -3.62 -41.95 20.75
CA PRO A 245 -3.86 -42.13 19.32
C PRO A 245 -5.28 -42.59 18.92
N GLY A 246 -6.12 -42.95 19.90
CA GLY A 246 -7.49 -43.42 19.70
C GLY A 246 -8.60 -42.39 20.00
N ALA A 247 -8.27 -41.21 20.52
CA ALA A 247 -9.26 -40.16 20.75
C ALA A 247 -9.34 -39.26 19.51
N THR A 248 -10.49 -39.27 18.83
CA THR A 248 -10.83 -38.23 17.83
C THR A 248 -10.95 -36.88 18.51
N THR A 249 -9.83 -36.23 18.77
CA THR A 249 -9.77 -34.78 18.95
C THR A 249 -10.19 -34.19 17.62
N THR A 250 -11.39 -33.62 17.57
CA THR A 250 -11.77 -32.71 16.49
C THR A 250 -10.68 -31.65 16.44
N ILE A 251 -9.83 -31.73 15.43
CA ILE A 251 -8.83 -30.71 15.13
C ILE A 251 -9.65 -29.46 14.86
N SER A 252 -9.82 -28.63 15.88
CA SER A 252 -10.20 -27.22 15.74
C SER A 252 -9.03 -26.55 15.03
N THR A 253 -9.00 -26.81 13.73
CA THR A 253 -8.30 -26.12 12.67
C THR A 253 -7.76 -24.77 13.12
N THR A 254 -6.44 -24.65 13.07
CA THR A 254 -5.63 -23.43 13.06
C THR A 254 -6.50 -22.21 12.77
N THR A 255 -6.84 -21.45 13.80
CA THR A 255 -7.64 -20.23 13.65
C THR A 255 -6.85 -19.25 12.80
N ASN A 256 -7.27 -19.08 11.55
CA ASN A 256 -6.70 -18.10 10.62
C ASN A 256 -7.22 -16.72 11.03
N ALA A 257 -6.60 -16.17 12.07
CA ALA A 257 -6.94 -14.90 12.67
C ALA A 257 -6.12 -13.77 12.06
N ILE A 258 -6.79 -12.67 11.72
CA ILE A 258 -6.12 -11.44 11.28
C ILE A 258 -6.45 -10.32 12.26
N GLY A 259 -5.45 -9.79 12.95
CA GLY A 259 -5.59 -8.60 13.79
C GLY A 259 -5.84 -7.34 12.95
N VAL A 260 -6.96 -6.67 13.19
CA VAL A 260 -7.40 -5.46 12.45
C VAL A 260 -6.76 -4.18 13.03
N GLY A 261 -6.06 -4.30 14.16
CA GLY A 261 -5.49 -3.17 14.91
C GLY A 261 -4.57 -2.26 14.10
N SER A 262 -3.86 -2.79 13.09
CA SER A 262 -2.93 -2.03 12.24
C SER A 262 -3.63 -0.94 11.41
N ILE A 263 -4.91 -1.11 11.05
CA ILE A 263 -5.69 -0.11 10.31
C ILE A 263 -5.95 1.11 11.19
N PHE A 264 -6.28 0.91 12.47
CA PHE A 264 -6.53 2.01 13.41
C PHE A 264 -5.28 2.85 13.64
N THR A 265 -4.12 2.20 13.80
CA THR A 265 -2.85 2.92 13.87
C THR A 265 -2.54 3.67 12.59
N SER A 266 -2.82 3.07 11.43
CA SER A 266 -2.61 3.74 10.14
C SER A 266 -3.41 5.03 10.05
N ILE A 267 -4.70 5.01 10.42
CA ILE A 267 -5.57 6.19 10.43
C ILE A 267 -5.06 7.23 11.43
N LEU A 268 -4.68 6.81 12.64
CA LEU A 268 -4.16 7.69 13.67
C LEU A 268 -2.87 8.39 13.22
N PHE A 269 -1.92 7.65 12.66
CA PHE A 269 -0.67 8.21 12.17
C PHE A 269 -0.86 9.11 10.95
N ILE A 270 -1.80 8.81 10.05
CA ILE A 270 -2.17 9.72 8.96
C ILE A 270 -2.56 11.10 9.51
N ILE A 271 -3.42 11.12 10.55
CA ILE A 271 -3.87 12.36 11.19
C ILE A 271 -2.70 13.08 11.85
N VAL A 272 -1.91 12.37 12.65
CA VAL A 272 -0.75 12.93 13.36
C VAL A 272 0.27 13.51 12.39
N LEU A 273 0.67 12.75 11.36
CA LEU A 273 1.64 13.17 10.35
C LEU A 273 1.12 14.36 9.54
N PHE A 274 -0.18 14.43 9.24
CA PHE A 274 -0.76 15.62 8.58
C PHE A 274 -0.58 16.88 9.42
N PHE A 275 -0.94 16.84 10.70
CA PHE A 275 -0.83 18.00 11.58
C PHE A 275 0.64 18.38 11.84
N LEU A 276 1.52 17.39 11.99
CA LEU A 276 2.94 17.61 12.21
C LEU A 276 3.61 18.24 10.97
N THR A 277 3.27 17.74 9.78
CA THR A 277 3.71 18.31 8.50
C THR A 277 3.22 19.76 8.35
N LYS A 278 1.93 20.01 8.62
CA LYS A 278 1.35 21.36 8.59
C LYS A 278 2.07 22.30 9.57
N TYR A 279 2.38 21.84 10.77
CA TYR A 279 3.10 22.61 11.78
C TYR A 279 4.51 22.98 11.32
N LEU A 280 5.27 22.00 10.81
CA LEU A 280 6.59 22.24 10.21
C LEU A 280 6.48 23.29 9.09
N MET A 281 5.48 23.16 8.23
CA MET A 281 5.27 24.08 7.12
C MET A 281 4.98 25.52 7.53
N LYS A 282 4.34 25.73 8.67
CA LYS A 282 3.97 27.07 9.14
C LYS A 282 5.11 27.77 9.88
N HIS A 283 5.99 27.04 10.55
CA HIS A 283 6.88 27.62 11.57
C HIS A 283 8.37 27.38 11.36
N LYS A 284 8.77 26.41 10.51
CA LYS A 284 10.18 25.97 10.46
C LYS A 284 10.78 25.81 9.07
N ILE A 285 10.03 26.12 8.00
CA ILE A 285 10.54 25.95 6.63
C ILE A 285 11.43 27.12 6.23
N ASN A 286 12.62 26.77 5.74
CA ASN A 286 13.41 27.60 4.85
C ASN A 286 13.40 26.98 3.46
N VAL A 287 13.21 27.80 2.43
CA VAL A 287 13.42 27.40 1.03
C VAL A 287 14.87 27.69 0.67
N LYS A 288 15.52 26.78 -0.05
CA LYS A 288 16.87 26.98 -0.62
C LYS A 288 16.78 27.75 -1.91
#